data_AF-A0A0G1VUQ2-F1
#
_entry.id   AF-A0A0G1VUQ2-F1
#
_cell.length_a   1.000
_cell.length_b   1.000
_cell.length_c   1.000
_cell.angle_alpha   90.00
_cell.angle_beta   90.00
_cell.angle_gamma   90.00
#
_symmetry.space_group_name_H-M   'P 1'
#
loop_
_entity.id
_entity.type
_entity.pdbx_description
1 polymer ?
#
loop_
_entity_poly.entity_id
_entity_poly.type
_entity_poly.pdbx_seq_one_letter_code
_entity_poly.pdbx_strand_id
1 'polypeptide(L)'
;MEVSRHDAIEKDFRALRRSAAPQESLEAWERLFCLKGLRETPAIDAFPGFGGRKIFKGRVVPLKENVGKSKGYRVIFEMIGESHCNILVFSRHGVYHSETDLMALIKERLN
;
A
#
# COMPACT_ATOMS: atom_id res chain seq x y z
N MET A 1 1.08 13.40 -9.81
CA MET A 1 1.79 12.32 -9.10
C MET A 1 1.67 11.08 -9.96
N GLU A 2 2.79 10.44 -10.29
CA GLU A 2 2.83 9.18 -11.02
C GLU A 2 2.81 8.01 -10.02
N VAL A 3 2.00 7.00 -10.28
CA VAL A 3 1.92 5.79 -9.45
C VAL A 3 2.25 4.58 -10.31
N SER A 4 3.20 3.80 -9.81
CA SER A 4 3.60 2.50 -10.36
C SER A 4 3.41 1.42 -9.30
N ARG A 5 3.39 0.16 -9.74
CA ARG A 5 3.29 -1.00 -8.86
C ARG A 5 4.52 -1.86 -9.07
N HIS A 6 5.11 -2.35 -7.99
CA HIS A 6 6.16 -3.34 -8.04
C HIS A 6 5.68 -4.60 -8.76
N ASP A 7 6.53 -5.25 -9.57
CA ASP A 7 6.14 -6.39 -10.42
C ASP A 7 5.52 -7.56 -9.64
N ALA A 8 5.93 -7.73 -8.38
CA ALA A 8 5.40 -8.75 -7.48
C ALA A 8 3.99 -8.45 -6.91
N ILE A 9 3.36 -7.31 -7.25
CA ILE A 9 2.04 -6.94 -6.71
C ILE A 9 0.95 -7.98 -7.02
N GLU A 10 1.10 -8.72 -8.11
CA GLU A 10 0.18 -9.81 -8.49
C GLU A 10 0.19 -10.96 -7.48
N LYS A 11 1.28 -11.15 -6.72
CA LYS A 11 1.31 -12.13 -5.62
C LYS A 11 0.43 -11.68 -4.46
N ASP A 12 0.35 -10.38 -4.21
CA ASP A 12 -0.48 -9.79 -3.16
C ASP A 12 -1.96 -9.95 -3.50
N PHE A 13 -2.35 -9.64 -4.73
CA PHE A 13 -3.74 -9.86 -5.17
C PHE A 13 -4.16 -11.32 -5.08
N ARG A 14 -3.27 -12.25 -5.43
CA ARG A 14 -3.52 -13.70 -5.26
C ARG A 14 -3.76 -14.08 -3.80
N ALA A 15 -3.00 -13.51 -2.86
CA ALA A 15 -3.22 -13.72 -1.43
C ALA A 15 -4.57 -13.13 -0.96
N LEU A 16 -5.02 -12.05 -1.60
CA LEU A 16 -6.27 -11.36 -1.29
C LEU A 16 -7.50 -11.87 -2.05
N ARG A 17 -7.40 -12.94 -2.85
CA ARG A 17 -8.48 -13.42 -3.74
C ARG A 17 -9.84 -13.69 -3.08
N ARG A 18 -9.88 -13.92 -1.76
CA ARG A 18 -11.11 -14.15 -0.97
C ARG A 18 -11.67 -12.86 -0.34
N SER A 19 -10.94 -11.77 -0.45
CA SER A 19 -11.39 -10.44 0.00
C SER A 19 -12.21 -9.79 -1.09
N ALA A 20 -13.13 -8.88 -0.76
CA ALA A 20 -13.96 -8.25 -1.78
C ALA A 20 -13.21 -7.09 -2.46
N ALA A 21 -13.27 -7.09 -3.79
CA ALA A 21 -12.78 -6.01 -4.65
C ALA A 21 -11.37 -5.47 -4.32
N PRO A 22 -10.36 -6.32 -4.03
CA PRO A 22 -9.03 -5.84 -3.64
C PRO A 22 -8.39 -4.98 -4.73
N GLN A 23 -8.58 -5.36 -6.00
CA GLN A 23 -8.05 -4.61 -7.14
C GLN A 23 -8.73 -3.25 -7.30
N GLU A 24 -10.06 -3.22 -7.34
CA GLU A 24 -10.80 -1.96 -7.49
C GLU A 24 -10.55 -1.01 -6.32
N SER A 25 -10.36 -1.55 -5.12
CA SER A 25 -9.96 -0.81 -3.92
C SER A 25 -8.60 -0.15 -4.09
N LEU A 26 -7.58 -0.89 -4.57
CA LEU A 26 -6.26 -0.31 -4.81
C LEU A 26 -6.31 0.76 -5.89
N GLU A 27 -6.98 0.48 -7.02
CA GLU A 27 -7.12 1.44 -8.12
C GLU A 27 -7.84 2.73 -7.70
N ALA A 28 -8.86 2.63 -6.85
CA ALA A 28 -9.52 3.81 -6.29
C ALA A 28 -8.59 4.65 -5.41
N TRP A 29 -7.74 3.98 -4.61
CA TRP A 29 -6.73 4.66 -3.81
C TRP A 29 -5.65 5.31 -4.70
N GLU A 30 -5.20 4.63 -5.75
CA GLU A 30 -4.23 5.17 -6.70
C GLU A 30 -4.74 6.44 -7.37
N ARG A 31 -6.00 6.43 -7.86
CA ARG A 31 -6.62 7.62 -8.45
C ARG A 31 -6.68 8.79 -7.47
N LEU A 32 -7.05 8.53 -6.21
CA LEU A 32 -7.06 9.54 -5.16
C LEU A 32 -5.64 10.08 -4.90
N PHE A 33 -4.66 9.19 -4.77
CA PHE A 33 -3.26 9.55 -4.52
C PHE A 33 -2.65 10.32 -5.69
N CYS A 34 -2.99 9.97 -6.94
CA CYS A 34 -2.59 10.71 -8.13
C CYS A 34 -3.07 12.17 -8.09
N LEU A 35 -4.31 12.38 -7.63
CA LEU A 35 -4.95 13.70 -7.55
C LEU A 35 -4.45 14.53 -6.36
N LYS A 36 -4.28 13.89 -5.20
CA LYS A 36 -4.03 14.57 -3.91
C LYS A 36 -2.56 14.56 -3.49
N GLY A 37 -1.80 13.58 -3.96
CA GLY A 37 -0.43 13.37 -3.55
C GLY A 37 -0.29 13.04 -2.06
N LEU A 38 0.95 13.02 -1.60
CA LEU A 38 1.30 12.55 -0.25
C LEU A 38 0.69 13.40 0.87
N ARG A 39 0.65 14.73 0.71
CA ARG A 39 0.25 15.66 1.79
C ARG A 39 -1.26 15.70 2.02
N GLU A 40 -2.06 15.52 0.98
CA GLU A 40 -3.53 15.61 1.09
C GLU A 40 -4.21 14.25 1.13
N THR A 41 -3.54 13.16 0.73
CA THR A 41 -4.16 11.83 0.81
C THR A 41 -4.26 11.39 2.29
N PRO A 42 -5.46 11.09 2.79
CA PRO A 42 -5.66 10.82 4.21
C PRO A 42 -5.06 9.47 4.64
N ALA A 43 -4.75 9.38 5.93
CA ALA A 43 -4.32 8.14 6.60
C ALA A 43 -3.08 7.50 5.94
N ILE A 44 -2.10 8.34 5.62
CA ILE A 44 -0.76 7.96 5.21
C ILE A 44 0.20 8.37 6.31
N ASP A 45 0.95 7.39 6.81
CA ASP A 45 1.96 7.57 7.84
C ASP A 45 3.33 7.17 7.29
N ALA A 46 4.39 7.85 7.71
CA ALA A 46 5.76 7.42 7.42
C ALA A 46 6.01 6.02 8.01
N PHE A 47 6.74 5.18 7.27
CA PHE A 47 7.09 3.83 7.69
C PHE A 47 8.63 3.70 7.78
N PRO A 48 9.23 4.01 8.94
CA PRO A 48 10.68 4.14 9.08
C PRO A 48 11.40 2.78 9.05
N GLY A 49 12.74 2.81 8.97
CA GLY A 49 13.60 1.61 9.05
C GLY A 49 14.19 1.14 7.71
N PHE A 50 14.12 1.97 6.66
CA PHE A 50 14.64 1.68 5.32
C PHE A 50 15.77 2.64 4.89
N GLY A 51 16.55 3.12 5.86
CA GLY A 51 17.67 4.04 5.61
C GLY A 51 17.18 5.38 5.03
N GLY A 52 17.80 5.83 3.94
CA GLY A 52 17.44 7.08 3.25
C GLY A 52 16.18 7.01 2.38
N ARG A 53 15.54 5.84 2.28
CA ARG A 53 14.34 5.65 1.45
C ARG A 53 13.09 6.20 2.15
N LYS A 54 12.24 6.88 1.38
CA LYS A 54 11.01 7.49 1.88
C LYS A 54 9.85 6.51 1.73
N ILE A 55 9.70 5.62 2.71
CA ILE A 55 8.64 4.60 2.72
C ILE A 55 7.44 5.08 3.55
N PHE A 56 6.24 4.79 3.05
CA PHE A 56 4.99 5.20 3.67
C PHE A 56 4.01 4.02 3.73
N LYS A 57 3.09 4.10 4.69
CA LYS A 57 1.98 3.17 4.88
C LYS A 57 0.67 3.93 4.77
N GLY A 58 -0.13 3.57 3.78
CA GLY A 58 -1.46 4.11 3.54
C GLY A 58 -2.57 3.15 3.95
N ARG A 59 -3.73 3.70 4.33
CA ARG A 59 -4.98 2.93 4.44
C ARG A 59 -5.75 2.98 3.12
N VAL A 60 -6.17 1.80 2.67
CA VAL A 60 -7.02 1.65 1.49
C VAL A 60 -8.42 1.22 1.93
N VAL A 61 -9.43 1.95 1.49
CA VAL A 61 -10.84 1.68 1.83
C VAL A 61 -11.33 0.49 1.01
N PRO A 62 -11.83 -0.59 1.66
CA PRO A 62 -12.47 -1.69 0.95
C PRO A 62 -13.72 -1.21 0.22
N LEU A 63 -13.80 -1.49 -1.07
CA LEU A 63 -15.01 -1.31 -1.86
C LEU A 63 -15.87 -2.57 -1.72
N LYS A 64 -17.19 -2.40 -1.86
CA LYS A 64 -18.17 -3.51 -1.81
C LYS A 64 -18.22 -4.25 -0.46
N GLU A 65 -17.65 -3.69 0.61
CA GLU A 65 -17.79 -4.19 1.98
C GLU A 65 -18.11 -3.03 2.95
N ASN A 66 -19.08 -3.23 3.85
CA ASN A 66 -19.34 -2.34 4.98
C ASN A 66 -18.53 -2.78 6.20
N VAL A 67 -17.20 -2.84 6.05
CA VAL A 67 -16.29 -3.11 7.18
C VAL A 67 -15.77 -1.81 7.77
N GLY A 68 -15.82 -1.68 9.10
CA GLY A 68 -15.29 -0.51 9.81
C GLY A 68 -13.79 -0.30 9.54
N LYS A 69 -13.32 0.94 9.76
CA LYS A 69 -11.95 1.46 9.44
C LYS A 69 -10.78 0.57 9.92
N SER A 70 -11.02 -0.34 10.87
CA SER A 70 -10.01 -1.25 11.45
C SER A 70 -9.69 -2.46 10.56
N LYS A 71 -10.60 -2.94 9.71
CA LYS A 71 -10.41 -4.18 8.91
C LYS A 71 -10.12 -3.96 7.42
N GLY A 72 -9.72 -2.73 7.08
CA GLY A 72 -9.44 -2.32 5.70
C GLY A 72 -8.12 -2.85 5.13
N TYR A 73 -7.86 -2.49 3.88
CA TYR A 73 -6.62 -2.80 3.20
C TYR A 73 -5.49 -1.83 3.62
N ARG A 74 -4.26 -2.22 3.35
CA ARG A 74 -3.04 -1.45 3.57
C ARG A 74 -2.21 -1.44 2.31
N VAL A 75 -1.61 -0.30 2.01
CA VAL A 75 -0.65 -0.14 0.93
C VAL A 75 0.65 0.37 1.52
N ILE A 76 1.77 -0.24 1.16
CA ILE A 76 3.11 0.27 1.44
C ILE A 76 3.72 0.71 0.14
N PHE A 77 4.29 1.91 0.11
CA PHE A 77 4.88 2.48 -1.08
C PHE A 77 6.13 3.30 -0.78
N GLU A 78 7.01 3.40 -1.76
CA GLU A 78 8.16 4.31 -1.76
C GLU A 78 7.84 5.57 -2.56
N MET A 79 8.23 6.72 -2.02
CA MET A 79 8.30 7.97 -2.78
C MET A 79 9.69 8.11 -3.39
N ILE A 80 9.76 8.03 -4.72
CA ILE A 80 10.96 8.26 -5.52
C ILE A 80 10.93 9.71 -6.00
N GLY A 81 11.82 10.54 -5.45
CA GLY A 81 11.77 11.99 -5.67
C GLY A 81 10.51 12.61 -5.06
N GLU A 82 9.94 13.61 -5.74
CA GLU A 82 8.75 14.34 -5.28
C GLU A 82 7.45 13.93 -5.99
N SER A 83 7.56 13.28 -7.15
CA SER A 83 6.44 13.10 -8.08
C SER A 83 6.14 11.64 -8.44
N HIS A 84 6.97 10.68 -7.99
CA HIS A 84 6.80 9.27 -8.31
C HIS A 84 6.60 8.42 -7.06
N CYS A 85 5.56 7.60 -7.10
CA CYS A 85 5.20 6.64 -6.07
C CYS A 85 5.28 5.23 -6.65
N ASN A 86 6.00 4.36 -5.96
CA ASN A 86 6.09 2.94 -6.29
C ASN A 86 5.44 2.11 -5.19
N ILE A 87 4.31 1.47 -5.50
CA ILE A 87 3.60 0.59 -4.57
C ILE A 87 4.39 -0.71 -4.42
N LEU A 88 4.89 -0.93 -3.20
CA LEU A 88 5.70 -2.09 -2.87
C LEU A 88 4.86 -3.26 -2.40
N VAL A 89 3.87 -3.02 -1.53
CA VAL A 89 3.07 -4.10 -0.91
C VAL A 89 1.62 -3.67 -0.82
N PHE A 90 0.71 -4.56 -1.20
CA PHE A 90 -0.72 -4.43 -0.91
C PHE A 90 -1.19 -5.58 -0.04
N SER A 91 -1.95 -5.29 1.01
CA SER A 91 -2.38 -6.33 1.95
C SER A 91 -3.67 -5.97 2.66
N ARG A 92 -4.20 -6.91 3.44
CA ARG A 92 -5.31 -6.66 4.34
C ARG A 92 -4.80 -6.57 5.77
N HIS A 93 -5.47 -5.77 6.60
CA HIS A 93 -5.16 -5.71 8.02
C HIS A 93 -5.13 -7.11 8.65
N GLY A 94 -4.05 -7.43 9.37
CA GLY A 94 -3.86 -8.71 10.05
C GLY A 94 -3.25 -9.83 9.20
N VAL A 95 -2.88 -9.58 7.94
CA VAL A 95 -2.18 -10.59 7.11
C VAL A 95 -0.77 -10.86 7.64
N TYR A 96 0.00 -9.80 7.95
CA TYR A 96 1.33 -9.95 8.52
C TYR A 96 1.21 -10.15 10.04
N HIS A 97 1.78 -11.25 10.52
CA HIS A 97 1.72 -11.65 11.92
C HIS A 97 2.74 -10.86 12.77
N SER A 98 3.80 -10.36 12.13
CA SER A 98 4.77 -9.46 12.72
C SER A 98 5.11 -8.29 11.78
N GLU A 99 5.48 -7.16 12.37
CA GLU A 99 6.05 -6.03 11.62
C GLU A 99 7.39 -6.42 10.96
N THR A 100 8.14 -7.35 11.58
CA THR A 100 9.40 -7.89 11.05
C THR A 100 9.23 -8.57 9.70
N ASP A 101 8.20 -9.41 9.53
CA ASP A 101 7.94 -10.10 8.25
C ASP A 101 7.61 -9.10 7.14
N LEU A 102 6.82 -8.07 7.48
CA LEU A 102 6.50 -6.98 6.55
C LEU A 102 7.77 -6.20 6.17
N MET A 103 8.63 -5.87 7.15
CA MET A 103 9.90 -5.19 6.90
C MET A 103 10.82 -6.02 5.99
N ALA A 104 10.89 -7.34 6.19
CA ALA A 104 11.67 -8.25 5.35
C ALA A 104 11.16 -8.26 3.90
N LEU A 105 9.84 -8.38 3.72
CA LEU A 105 9.22 -8.34 2.39
C LEU A 105 9.46 -7.01 1.68
N ILE A 106 9.35 -5.89 2.39
CA ILE A 106 9.61 -4.57 1.80
C ILE A 106 11.07 -4.48 1.37
N LYS A 107 12.02 -4.93 2.20
CA LYS A 107 13.46 -4.97 1.84
C LYS A 107 13.72 -5.82 0.61
N GLU A 108 13.06 -6.98 0.48
CA GLU A 108 13.14 -7.83 -0.72
C GLU A 108 12.69 -7.06 -1.97
N ARG A 109 11.59 -6.30 -1.89
CA ARG A 109 11.01 -5.55 -3.01
C ARG A 109 11.67 -4.19 -3.30
N LEU A 110 12.66 -3.80 -2.49
CA LEU A 110 13.45 -2.59 -2.70
C LEU A 110 14.79 -2.87 -3.40
N ASN A 111 15.19 -4.14 -3.50
CA ASN A 111 16.42 -4.61 -4.13
C ASN A 111 16.13 -5.22 -5.50
#